data_AF-A0A183U345-F1
#
_entry.id   AF-A0A183U345-F1
#
_cell.length_a   1.000
_cell.length_b   1.000
_cell.length_c   1.000
_cell.angle_alpha   90.00
_cell.angle_beta   90.00
_cell.angle_gamma   90.00
#
_symmetry.space_group_name_H-M   'P 1'
#
loop_
_entity.id
_entity.type
_entity.pdbx_description
1 polymer ?
#
loop_
_entity_poly.entity_id
_entity_poly.type
_entity_poly.pdbx_seq_one_letter_code
_entity_poly.pdbx_strand_id
1 'polypeptide(L)'
;LSYFSIEVSACKQDLHSGGFGGSIYEPLADVMWMLAQLADSDGTILIDGIHDLVAKVTVEERKLYDSIDFDQEAFKRTIGAKKLSRSSKSEILMNLWRYPSLSIHGVEGAFDGQGPKTIIPAKVTGKFSLRLVPNMDGETVEKLVLSYLDRLWEKRGSPNAYRAYQNYTGRYWLTDFKHPHYQCGARAIKRVFGVAPDYTREGCSIPITLTFEELTGKNVMLLPIGAGDDMAHSQNEKLNVKNYIMGTKMLAAYLLELGSL
;
A
#
# COMPACT_ATOMS: atom_id res chain seq x y z
N LEU A 1 5.71 3.93 1.29
CA LEU A 1 5.00 3.83 -0.01
C LEU A 1 5.87 4.45 -1.08
N SER A 2 6.10 3.76 -2.20
CA SER A 2 6.74 4.33 -3.39
C SER A 2 5.81 4.18 -4.58
N TYR A 3 5.55 5.27 -5.31
CA TYR A 3 4.59 5.32 -6.41
C TYR A 3 5.32 5.55 -7.73
N PHE A 4 5.04 4.74 -8.75
CA PHE A 4 5.77 4.72 -10.01
C PHE A 4 4.82 4.86 -11.21
N SER A 5 5.36 5.41 -12.30
CA SER A 5 4.70 5.54 -13.58
C SER A 5 5.54 4.91 -14.70
N ILE A 6 4.88 4.23 -15.64
CA ILE A 6 5.45 3.71 -16.89
C ILE A 6 4.75 4.43 -18.03
N GLU A 7 5.43 5.36 -18.69
CA GLU A 7 4.92 6.08 -19.85
C GLU A 7 5.42 5.43 -21.13
N VAL A 8 4.50 5.13 -22.05
CA VAL A 8 4.82 4.66 -23.41
C VAL A 8 4.06 5.49 -24.43
N SER A 9 4.73 5.90 -25.51
CA SER A 9 4.13 6.64 -26.62
C SER A 9 4.65 6.16 -27.97
N ALA A 10 3.78 6.13 -28.98
CA ALA A 10 4.10 5.64 -30.33
C ALA A 10 3.82 6.69 -31.42
N CYS A 11 2.67 7.37 -31.32
CA CYS A 11 2.10 8.16 -32.40
C CYS A 11 1.80 9.58 -31.95
N LYS A 12 1.65 10.50 -32.91
CA LYS A 12 1.34 11.92 -32.64
C LYS A 12 -0.09 12.14 -32.12
N GLN A 13 -1.00 11.22 -32.44
CA GLN A 13 -2.41 11.25 -32.07
C GLN A 13 -2.97 9.83 -32.04
N ASP A 14 -4.10 9.67 -31.37
CA ASP A 14 -4.80 8.38 -31.34
C ASP A 14 -5.22 7.93 -32.74
N LEU A 15 -5.28 6.62 -32.93
CA LEU A 15 -5.57 6.01 -34.23
C LEU A 15 -6.84 5.17 -34.19
N HIS A 16 -7.52 5.08 -35.33
CA HIS A 16 -8.66 4.16 -35.52
C HIS A 16 -8.16 2.71 -35.52
N SER A 17 -8.55 1.88 -34.55
CA SER A 17 -7.94 0.55 -34.37
C SER A 17 -8.22 -0.41 -35.54
N GLY A 18 -9.33 -0.25 -36.26
CA GLY A 18 -9.59 -1.04 -37.47
C GLY A 18 -8.75 -0.62 -38.68
N GLY A 19 -8.29 0.64 -38.71
CA GLY A 19 -7.52 1.17 -39.84
C GLY A 19 -6.02 0.95 -39.70
N PHE A 20 -5.53 0.89 -38.46
CA PHE A 20 -4.10 0.82 -38.15
C PHE A 20 -3.72 -0.42 -37.32
N GLY A 21 -4.70 -1.22 -36.88
CA GLY A 21 -4.47 -2.41 -36.06
C GLY A 21 -3.60 -3.45 -36.78
N GLY A 22 -2.63 -4.00 -36.05
CA GLY A 22 -1.65 -4.96 -36.60
C GLY A 22 -0.53 -4.35 -37.45
N SER A 23 -0.56 -3.04 -37.71
CA SER A 23 0.50 -2.34 -38.48
C SER A 23 1.53 -1.61 -37.62
N ILE A 24 1.25 -1.41 -36.32
CA ILE A 24 2.12 -0.66 -35.41
C ILE A 24 2.29 -1.38 -34.07
N TYR A 25 3.33 -0.98 -33.33
CA TYR A 25 3.49 -1.35 -31.93
C TYR A 25 2.60 -0.46 -31.07
N GLU A 26 1.62 -1.06 -30.39
CA GLU A 26 0.61 -0.30 -29.66
C GLU A 26 1.07 0.05 -28.24
N PRO A 27 1.07 1.34 -27.82
CA PRO A 27 1.50 1.75 -26.48
C PRO A 27 0.78 1.03 -25.34
N LEU A 28 -0.54 0.81 -25.49
CA LEU A 28 -1.34 0.12 -24.48
C LEU A 28 -0.91 -1.34 -24.32
N ALA A 29 -0.58 -2.04 -25.42
CA ALA A 29 -0.10 -3.41 -25.35
C ALA A 29 1.25 -3.50 -24.63
N ASP A 30 2.14 -2.54 -24.87
CA ASP A 30 3.45 -2.49 -24.21
C ASP A 30 3.34 -2.23 -22.71
N VAL A 31 2.56 -1.22 -22.29
CA VAL A 31 2.35 -0.93 -20.84
C VAL A 31 1.68 -2.11 -20.14
N MET A 32 0.66 -2.72 -20.74
CA MET A 32 -0.01 -3.88 -20.14
C MET A 32 0.95 -5.06 -19.97
N TRP A 33 1.80 -5.32 -20.96
CA TRP A 33 2.82 -6.36 -20.86
C TRP A 33 3.82 -6.09 -19.73
N MET A 34 4.30 -4.85 -19.58
CA MET A 34 5.22 -4.49 -18.49
C MET A 34 4.56 -4.60 -17.12
N LEU A 35 3.33 -4.11 -16.96
CA LEU A 35 2.59 -4.16 -15.69
C LEU A 35 2.33 -5.61 -15.25
N ALA A 36 2.02 -6.51 -16.19
CA ALA A 36 1.79 -7.92 -15.91
C ALA A 36 3.03 -8.68 -15.40
N GLN A 37 4.22 -8.09 -15.55
CA GLN A 37 5.48 -8.70 -15.14
C GLN A 37 5.93 -8.24 -13.75
N LEU A 38 5.23 -7.31 -13.10
CA LEU A 38 5.64 -6.74 -11.80
C LEU A 38 5.41 -7.69 -10.62
N ALA A 39 4.40 -8.55 -10.73
CA ALA A 39 4.04 -9.54 -9.72
C ALA A 39 3.55 -10.82 -10.39
N ASP A 40 3.69 -11.95 -9.73
CA ASP A 40 3.17 -13.23 -10.21
C ASP A 40 1.67 -13.39 -9.92
N SER A 41 1.14 -14.58 -10.22
CA SER A 41 -0.27 -14.91 -10.02
C SER A 41 -0.74 -14.94 -8.56
N ASP A 42 0.18 -15.05 -7.59
CA ASP A 42 -0.13 -15.09 -6.16
C ASP A 42 0.10 -13.72 -5.47
N GLY A 43 0.63 -12.75 -6.21
CA GLY A 43 0.94 -11.40 -5.74
C GLY A 43 2.38 -11.23 -5.29
N THR A 44 3.24 -12.23 -5.46
CA THR A 44 4.67 -12.11 -5.17
C THR A 44 5.32 -11.15 -6.15
N ILE A 45 5.99 -10.14 -5.60
CA ILE A 45 6.71 -9.11 -6.37
C ILE A 45 7.90 -9.76 -7.08
N LEU A 46 8.00 -9.55 -8.40
CA LEU A 46 9.01 -10.16 -9.28
C LEU A 46 10.24 -9.28 -9.54
N ILE A 47 10.31 -8.12 -8.89
CA ILE A 47 11.40 -7.15 -9.04
C ILE A 47 12.60 -7.64 -8.25
N ASP A 48 13.70 -7.91 -8.97
CA ASP A 48 14.95 -8.43 -8.40
C ASP A 48 15.47 -7.55 -7.25
N GLY A 49 15.91 -8.17 -6.16
CA GLY A 49 16.50 -7.49 -5.00
C GLY A 49 15.49 -6.89 -4.00
N ILE A 50 14.19 -6.80 -4.33
CA ILE A 50 13.20 -6.22 -3.41
C ILE A 50 13.06 -7.04 -2.12
N HIS A 51 13.01 -8.36 -2.22
CA HIS A 51 12.82 -9.23 -1.05
C HIS A 51 14.05 -9.29 -0.14
N ASP A 52 15.25 -9.01 -0.68
CA ASP A 52 16.50 -8.99 0.08
C ASP A 52 16.57 -7.82 1.07
N LEU A 53 15.82 -6.73 0.79
CA LEU A 53 15.72 -5.57 1.66
C LEU A 53 14.79 -5.80 2.86
N VAL A 54 13.94 -6.82 2.84
CA VAL A 54 12.93 -7.03 3.87
C VAL A 54 13.59 -7.55 5.14
N ALA A 55 13.36 -6.89 6.28
CA ALA A 55 13.85 -7.36 7.57
C ALA A 55 13.48 -8.84 7.82
N LYS A 56 14.35 -9.61 8.47
CA LYS A 56 14.03 -10.99 8.85
C LYS A 56 12.99 -11.01 9.98
N VAL A 57 12.07 -11.97 9.92
CA VAL A 57 11.08 -12.18 10.99
C VAL A 57 11.76 -12.83 12.19
N THR A 58 11.73 -12.18 13.34
CA THR A 58 12.22 -12.77 14.59
C THR A 58 11.17 -13.66 15.24
N VAL A 59 11.59 -14.52 16.18
CA VAL A 59 10.66 -15.37 16.95
C VAL A 59 9.74 -14.50 17.81
N GLU A 60 10.26 -13.40 18.32
CA GLU A 60 9.53 -12.43 19.14
C GLU A 60 8.49 -11.68 18.31
N GLU A 61 8.86 -11.20 17.11
CA GLU A 61 7.91 -10.54 16.20
C GLU A 61 6.79 -11.51 15.80
N ARG A 62 7.13 -12.77 15.49
CA ARG A 62 6.14 -13.79 15.09
C ARG A 62 5.07 -14.03 16.17
N LYS A 63 5.48 -14.10 17.44
CA LYS A 63 4.56 -14.32 18.57
C LYS A 63 3.54 -13.19 18.75
N LEU A 64 3.86 -11.97 18.31
CA LEU A 64 2.93 -10.83 18.44
C LEU A 64 1.65 -11.03 17.63
N TYR A 65 1.70 -11.80 16.53
CA TYR A 65 0.53 -12.04 15.69
C TYR A 65 -0.44 -13.08 16.27
N ASP A 66 0.00 -13.90 17.23
CA ASP A 66 -0.81 -14.97 17.80
C ASP A 66 -1.93 -14.42 18.68
N SER A 67 -1.65 -13.35 19.45
CA SER A 67 -2.60 -12.76 20.39
C SER A 67 -3.59 -11.77 19.77
N ILE A 68 -3.32 -11.26 18.56
CA ILE A 68 -4.19 -10.26 17.90
C ILE A 68 -5.57 -10.85 17.64
N ASP A 69 -6.61 -10.12 18.03
CA ASP A 69 -7.99 -10.43 17.70
C ASP A 69 -8.27 -10.04 16.24
N PHE A 70 -8.43 -11.03 15.38
CA PHE A 70 -8.70 -10.84 13.95
C PHE A 70 -9.53 -11.99 13.40
N ASP A 71 -10.79 -11.71 13.11
CA ASP A 71 -11.69 -12.63 12.43
C ASP A 71 -11.50 -12.53 10.91
N GLN A 72 -10.82 -13.54 10.36
CA GLN A 72 -10.53 -13.67 8.93
C GLN A 72 -11.81 -13.75 8.08
N GLU A 73 -12.86 -14.40 8.58
CA GLU A 73 -14.12 -14.56 7.87
C GLU A 73 -14.94 -13.27 7.88
N ALA A 74 -14.93 -12.54 9.01
CA ALA A 74 -15.49 -11.20 9.06
C ALA A 74 -14.76 -10.24 8.11
N PHE A 75 -13.42 -10.22 8.13
CA PHE A 75 -12.62 -9.39 7.22
C PHE A 75 -12.95 -9.69 5.75
N LYS A 76 -12.97 -10.98 5.37
CA LYS A 76 -13.33 -11.42 4.01
C LYS A 76 -14.73 -10.96 3.61
N ARG A 77 -15.71 -11.10 4.51
CA ARG A 77 -17.11 -10.71 4.29
C ARG A 77 -17.24 -9.18 4.14
N THR A 78 -16.55 -8.41 4.96
CA THR A 78 -16.56 -6.94 4.96
C THR A 78 -16.15 -6.37 3.60
N ILE A 79 -15.09 -6.92 2.98
CA ILE A 79 -14.62 -6.48 1.67
C ILE A 79 -15.27 -7.21 0.49
N GLY A 80 -16.23 -8.10 0.76
CA GLY A 80 -16.92 -8.89 -0.27
C GLY A 80 -16.01 -9.84 -1.05
N ALA A 81 -14.86 -10.24 -0.50
CA ALA A 81 -13.90 -11.10 -1.19
C ALA A 81 -14.38 -12.57 -1.18
N LYS A 82 -14.20 -13.26 -2.31
CA LYS A 82 -14.48 -14.72 -2.39
C LYS A 82 -13.43 -15.54 -1.64
N LYS A 83 -12.17 -15.09 -1.67
CA LYS A 83 -11.02 -15.75 -1.04
C LYS A 83 -9.97 -14.70 -0.71
N LEU A 84 -9.26 -14.88 0.40
CA LEU A 84 -8.09 -14.08 0.76
C LEU A 84 -6.82 -14.70 0.17
N SER A 85 -5.77 -13.89 -0.01
CA SER A 85 -4.50 -14.35 -0.60
C SER A 85 -3.71 -15.32 0.29
N ARG A 86 -4.01 -15.34 1.60
CA ARG A 86 -3.43 -16.24 2.60
C ARG A 86 -4.52 -16.86 3.44
N SER A 87 -4.23 -18.03 4.01
CA SER A 87 -5.21 -18.87 4.72
C SER A 87 -5.15 -18.77 6.24
N SER A 88 -4.03 -18.31 6.80
CA SER A 88 -3.87 -18.16 8.25
C SER A 88 -3.90 -16.69 8.69
N LYS A 89 -4.40 -16.46 9.91
CA LYS A 89 -4.46 -15.14 10.54
C LYS A 89 -3.10 -14.45 10.52
N SER A 90 -2.07 -15.16 10.98
CA SER A 90 -0.70 -14.63 11.06
C SER A 90 -0.16 -14.25 9.69
N GLU A 91 -0.34 -15.08 8.65
CA GLU A 91 0.13 -14.75 7.30
C GLU A 91 -0.60 -13.54 6.71
N ILE A 92 -1.93 -13.41 6.92
CA ILE A 92 -2.69 -12.25 6.46
C ILE A 92 -2.15 -10.98 7.12
N LEU A 93 -2.04 -10.97 8.46
CA LEU A 93 -1.55 -9.82 9.20
C LEU A 93 -0.09 -9.49 8.85
N MET A 94 0.77 -10.50 8.70
CA MET A 94 2.16 -10.30 8.28
C MET A 94 2.24 -9.71 6.87
N ASN A 95 1.41 -10.16 5.94
CA ASN A 95 1.33 -9.58 4.59
C ASN A 95 0.83 -8.13 4.60
N LEU A 96 -0.13 -7.81 5.46
CA LEU A 96 -0.64 -6.43 5.59
C LEU A 96 0.40 -5.50 6.21
N TRP A 97 1.16 -5.98 7.19
CA TRP A 97 1.92 -5.10 8.07
C TRP A 97 3.42 -5.08 7.80
N ARG A 98 4.00 -6.20 7.35
CA ARG A 98 5.46 -6.39 7.38
C ARG A 98 6.10 -6.93 6.12
N TYR A 99 5.33 -7.43 5.17
CA TYR A 99 5.82 -7.76 3.84
C TYR A 99 5.44 -6.66 2.86
N PRO A 100 6.30 -6.35 1.87
CA PRO A 100 5.95 -5.40 0.85
C PRO A 100 4.78 -5.93 0.01
N SER A 101 3.98 -5.02 -0.52
CA SER A 101 2.93 -5.33 -1.49
C SER A 101 3.04 -4.41 -2.69
N LEU A 102 2.64 -4.91 -3.86
CA LEU A 102 2.57 -4.14 -5.09
C LEU A 102 1.11 -4.09 -5.56
N SER A 103 0.67 -2.92 -6.00
CA SER A 103 -0.68 -2.76 -6.56
C SER A 103 -0.62 -1.91 -7.82
N ILE A 104 -1.32 -2.37 -8.86
CA ILE A 104 -1.55 -1.63 -10.11
C ILE A 104 -2.83 -0.83 -9.94
N HIS A 105 -2.78 0.46 -10.27
CA HIS A 105 -3.86 1.40 -10.02
C HIS A 105 -4.67 1.73 -11.27
N GLY A 106 -4.06 1.61 -12.44
CA GLY A 106 -4.72 1.87 -13.72
C GLY A 106 -3.75 2.33 -14.81
N VAL A 107 -4.33 2.69 -15.95
CA VAL A 107 -3.61 3.19 -17.13
C VAL A 107 -4.27 4.49 -17.58
N GLU A 108 -3.55 5.60 -17.41
CA GLU A 108 -3.97 6.92 -17.88
C GLU A 108 -3.73 7.05 -19.40
N GLY A 109 -4.59 7.79 -20.09
CA GLY A 109 -4.49 8.04 -21.54
C GLY A 109 -5.15 6.97 -22.41
N ALA A 110 -5.54 5.83 -21.83
CA ALA A 110 -6.37 4.84 -22.49
C ALA A 110 -7.86 5.27 -22.46
N PHE A 111 -8.72 4.48 -23.12
CA PHE A 111 -10.16 4.65 -22.99
C PHE A 111 -10.66 3.98 -21.70
N ASP A 112 -11.24 4.79 -20.82
CA ASP A 112 -11.72 4.41 -19.47
C ASP A 112 -13.23 4.66 -19.26
N GLY A 113 -13.93 5.10 -20.30
CA GLY A 113 -15.38 5.34 -20.29
C GLY A 113 -16.22 4.07 -20.43
N GLN A 114 -17.53 4.19 -20.20
CA GLN A 114 -18.48 3.11 -20.44
C GLN A 114 -18.67 2.86 -21.94
N GLY A 115 -18.85 1.60 -22.33
CA GLY A 115 -19.12 1.18 -23.72
C GLY A 115 -17.85 0.88 -24.52
N PRO A 116 -17.95 0.59 -25.82
CA PRO A 116 -16.79 0.31 -26.65
C PRO A 116 -16.24 1.57 -27.34
N LYS A 117 -14.91 1.63 -27.54
CA LYS A 117 -14.24 2.62 -28.41
C LYS A 117 -13.11 1.94 -29.20
N THR A 118 -13.17 2.02 -30.53
CA THR A 118 -12.21 1.37 -31.43
C THR A 118 -10.99 2.24 -31.70
N ILE A 119 -10.12 2.35 -30.68
CA ILE A 119 -8.99 3.29 -30.66
C ILE A 119 -7.68 2.62 -30.25
N ILE A 120 -6.57 3.07 -30.83
CA ILE A 120 -5.21 2.83 -30.33
C ILE A 120 -4.73 4.14 -29.71
N PRO A 121 -4.56 4.20 -28.37
CA PRO A 121 -4.04 5.39 -27.71
C PRO A 121 -2.61 5.73 -28.17
N ALA A 122 -2.35 7.00 -28.48
CA ALA A 122 -1.02 7.46 -28.90
C ALA A 122 0.02 7.42 -27.77
N LYS A 123 -0.43 7.66 -26.54
CA LYS A 123 0.37 7.70 -25.32
C LYS A 123 -0.45 7.19 -24.14
N VAL A 124 0.16 6.35 -23.31
CA VAL A 124 -0.44 5.83 -22.08
C VAL A 124 0.56 5.86 -20.93
N THR A 125 0.04 5.96 -19.71
CA THR A 125 0.83 5.91 -18.48
C THR A 125 0.26 4.88 -17.51
N GLY A 126 0.95 3.76 -17.35
CA GLY A 126 0.64 2.75 -16.34
C GLY A 126 1.07 3.22 -14.95
N LYS A 127 0.20 3.06 -13.94
CA LYS A 127 0.44 3.52 -12.57
C LYS A 127 0.43 2.35 -11.60
N PHE A 128 1.44 2.26 -10.75
CA PHE A 128 1.51 1.24 -9.70
C PHE A 128 2.28 1.77 -8.48
N SER A 129 2.16 1.07 -7.35
CA SER A 129 2.92 1.42 -6.15
C SER A 129 3.38 0.22 -5.34
N LEU A 130 4.47 0.40 -4.60
CA LEU A 130 4.96 -0.54 -3.61
C LEU A 130 4.75 0.00 -2.19
N ARG A 131 4.15 -0.80 -1.30
CA ARG A 131 4.19 -0.55 0.14
C ARG A 131 5.56 -0.97 0.67
N LEU A 132 6.24 -0.05 1.32
CA LEU A 132 7.58 -0.27 1.88
C LEU A 132 7.46 -0.71 3.33
N VAL A 133 8.32 -1.63 3.73
CA VAL A 133 8.39 -2.18 5.09
C VAL A 133 9.79 -1.94 5.67
N PRO A 134 10.05 -2.24 6.96
CA PRO A 134 11.34 -1.96 7.58
C PRO A 134 12.53 -2.48 6.78
N ASN A 135 13.59 -1.65 6.74
CA ASN A 135 14.82 -1.78 5.95
C ASN A 135 14.71 -1.51 4.44
N MET A 136 13.52 -1.22 3.91
CA MET A 136 13.37 -0.78 2.51
C MET A 136 13.59 0.74 2.39
N ASP A 137 14.81 1.13 2.03
CA ASP A 137 15.15 2.51 1.69
C ASP A 137 14.53 2.94 0.35
N GLY A 138 14.02 4.18 0.30
CA GLY A 138 13.26 4.70 -0.84
C GLY A 138 14.09 4.84 -2.12
N GLU A 139 15.33 5.33 -2.00
CA GLU A 139 16.23 5.51 -3.14
C GLU A 139 16.72 4.17 -3.68
N THR A 140 16.99 3.22 -2.78
CA THR A 140 17.38 1.86 -3.15
C THR A 140 16.24 1.15 -3.90
N VAL A 141 15.02 1.24 -3.39
CA VAL A 141 13.84 0.68 -4.05
C VAL A 141 13.61 1.33 -5.41
N GLU A 142 13.76 2.66 -5.52
CA GLU A 142 13.67 3.35 -6.81
C GLU A 142 14.66 2.77 -7.83
N LYS A 143 15.93 2.65 -7.47
CA LYS A 143 16.97 2.10 -8.35
C LYS A 143 16.64 0.68 -8.80
N LEU A 144 16.20 -0.19 -7.89
CA LEU A 144 15.83 -1.57 -8.20
C LEU A 144 14.65 -1.64 -9.17
N VAL A 145 13.59 -0.88 -8.90
CA VAL A 145 12.38 -0.84 -9.72
C VAL A 145 12.68 -0.29 -11.12
N LEU A 146 13.33 0.86 -11.22
CA LEU A 146 13.64 1.47 -12.52
C LEU A 146 14.57 0.57 -13.35
N SER A 147 15.61 -0.01 -12.74
CA SER A 147 16.51 -0.93 -13.43
C SER A 147 15.78 -2.19 -13.93
N TYR A 148 14.80 -2.69 -13.18
CA TYR A 148 13.98 -3.83 -13.60
C TYR A 148 13.06 -3.48 -14.77
N LEU A 149 12.41 -2.32 -14.73
CA LEU A 149 11.56 -1.84 -15.82
C LEU A 149 12.36 -1.61 -17.10
N ASP A 150 13.58 -1.08 -16.99
CA ASP A 150 14.45 -0.86 -18.16
C ASP A 150 14.86 -2.19 -18.81
N ARG A 151 15.17 -3.22 -18.01
CA ARG A 151 15.41 -4.58 -18.52
C ARG A 151 14.18 -5.19 -19.17
N LEU A 152 13.00 -4.98 -18.60
CA LEU A 152 11.74 -5.42 -19.22
C LEU A 152 11.51 -4.72 -20.55
N TRP A 153 11.76 -3.41 -20.63
CA TRP A 153 11.63 -2.64 -21.85
C TRP A 153 12.57 -3.13 -22.95
N GLU A 154 13.84 -3.36 -22.62
CA GLU A 154 14.82 -3.95 -23.54
C GLU A 154 14.35 -5.33 -24.04
N LYS A 155 13.86 -6.19 -23.13
CA LYS A 155 13.31 -7.50 -23.48
C LYS A 155 12.06 -7.40 -24.36
N ARG A 156 11.23 -6.37 -24.16
CA ARG A 156 10.02 -6.14 -24.97
C ARG A 156 10.39 -5.83 -26.42
N GLY A 157 11.51 -5.13 -26.65
CA GLY A 157 12.02 -4.82 -27.99
C GLY A 157 11.09 -3.94 -28.83
N SER A 158 10.18 -3.20 -28.18
CA SER A 158 9.27 -2.29 -28.86
C SER A 158 10.01 -1.02 -29.32
N PRO A 159 9.73 -0.48 -30.52
CA PRO A 159 10.33 0.76 -31.03
C PRO A 159 9.66 2.02 -30.47
N ASN A 160 8.64 1.89 -29.63
CA ASN A 160 7.95 3.03 -29.02
C ASN A 160 8.87 3.81 -28.08
N ALA A 161 8.52 5.05 -27.75
CA ALA A 161 9.24 5.82 -26.74
C ALA A 161 8.75 5.40 -25.34
N TYR A 162 9.68 5.08 -24.45
CA TYR A 162 9.42 4.64 -23.08
C TYR A 162 10.12 5.53 -22.07
N ARG A 163 9.45 5.76 -20.94
CA ARG A 163 10.03 6.41 -19.75
C ARG A 163 9.37 5.88 -18.49
N ALA A 164 10.15 5.37 -17.56
CA ALA A 164 9.70 5.10 -16.19
C ALA A 164 10.25 6.13 -15.21
N TYR A 165 9.51 6.41 -14.14
CA TYR A 165 9.95 7.32 -13.07
C TYR A 165 9.17 7.09 -11.76
N GLN A 166 9.79 7.46 -10.64
CA GLN A 166 9.11 7.53 -9.35
C GLN A 166 8.43 8.90 -9.20
N ASN A 167 7.17 8.89 -8.76
CA ASN A 167 6.38 10.10 -8.51
C ASN A 167 6.56 10.60 -7.08
N TYR A 168 6.56 9.67 -6.12
CA TYR A 168 6.66 9.97 -4.69
C TYR A 168 7.20 8.76 -3.93
N THR A 169 7.94 9.03 -2.85
CA THR A 169 8.35 8.02 -1.88
C THR A 169 8.14 8.53 -0.45
N GLY A 170 7.57 7.67 0.39
CA GLY A 170 7.36 7.88 1.81
C GLY A 170 7.98 6.73 2.59
N ARG A 171 8.82 7.06 3.57
CA ARG A 171 9.52 6.10 4.43
C ARG A 171 8.52 5.32 5.29
N TYR A 172 8.87 4.07 5.62
CA TYR A 172 8.12 3.30 6.62
C TYR A 172 8.33 3.94 8.00
N TRP A 173 7.44 3.65 8.94
CA TRP A 173 7.58 4.06 10.33
C TRP A 173 7.33 2.86 11.25
N LEU A 174 8.22 2.68 12.23
CA LEU A 174 8.14 1.67 13.26
C LEU A 174 8.75 2.27 14.52
N THR A 175 8.04 2.18 15.64
CA THR A 175 8.47 2.75 16.92
C THR A 175 8.40 1.72 18.05
N ASP A 176 8.99 2.05 19.20
CA ASP A 176 8.93 1.22 20.40
C ASP A 176 7.58 1.37 21.11
N PHE A 177 6.72 0.36 20.97
CA PHE A 177 5.42 0.30 21.64
C PHE A 177 5.52 -0.01 23.15
N LYS A 178 6.72 -0.32 23.67
CA LYS A 178 6.94 -0.49 25.12
C LYS A 178 7.18 0.83 25.85
N HIS A 179 7.36 1.94 25.11
CA HIS A 179 7.55 3.26 25.68
C HIS A 179 6.35 3.66 26.60
N PRO A 180 6.56 4.36 27.73
CA PRO A 180 5.47 4.72 28.65
C PRO A 180 4.31 5.50 28.01
N HIS A 181 4.59 6.23 26.93
CA HIS A 181 3.58 6.92 26.11
C HIS A 181 2.51 5.96 25.53
N TYR A 182 2.91 4.78 25.06
CA TYR A 182 1.98 3.74 24.59
C TYR A 182 1.13 3.18 25.73
N GLN A 183 1.69 3.07 26.93
CA GLN A 183 0.93 2.64 28.10
C GLN A 183 -0.18 3.63 28.48
N CYS A 184 0.03 4.93 28.23
CA CYS A 184 -1.02 5.94 28.40
C CYS A 184 -2.19 5.70 27.43
N GLY A 185 -1.88 5.44 26.15
CA GLY A 185 -2.89 5.06 25.15
C GLY A 185 -3.64 3.79 25.53
N ALA A 186 -2.93 2.76 25.97
CA ALA A 186 -3.53 1.50 26.37
C ALA A 186 -4.48 1.63 27.56
N ARG A 187 -4.10 2.40 28.59
CA ARG A 187 -4.97 2.69 29.74
C ARG A 187 -6.19 3.52 29.35
N ALA A 188 -6.02 4.51 28.48
CA ALA A 188 -7.13 5.33 27.97
C ALA A 188 -8.15 4.49 27.18
N ILE A 189 -7.69 3.61 26.30
CA ILE A 189 -8.56 2.69 25.56
C ILE A 189 -9.29 1.75 26.53
N LYS A 190 -8.57 1.11 27.47
CA LYS A 190 -9.19 0.22 28.46
C LYS A 190 -10.22 0.94 29.33
N ARG A 191 -9.97 2.19 29.72
CA ARG A 191 -10.91 3.01 30.49
C ARG A 191 -12.22 3.28 29.75
N VAL A 192 -12.15 3.50 28.44
CA VAL A 192 -13.32 3.89 27.64
C VAL A 192 -14.07 2.67 27.07
N PHE A 193 -13.36 1.63 26.67
CA PHE A 193 -13.91 0.46 25.98
C PHE A 193 -13.98 -0.80 26.87
N GLY A 194 -13.38 -0.78 28.07
CA GLY A 194 -13.44 -1.88 29.04
C GLY A 194 -12.53 -3.07 28.74
N VAL A 195 -11.82 -3.05 27.60
CA VAL A 195 -10.93 -4.13 27.15
C VAL A 195 -9.52 -3.60 26.86
N ALA A 196 -8.51 -4.44 27.03
CA ALA A 196 -7.15 -4.07 26.64
C ALA A 196 -7.05 -3.99 25.10
N PRO A 197 -6.37 -2.99 24.54
CA PRO A 197 -6.16 -2.92 23.10
C PRO A 197 -5.08 -3.90 22.64
N ASP A 198 -5.23 -4.35 21.40
CA ASP A 198 -4.14 -4.94 20.63
C ASP A 198 -3.16 -3.85 20.17
N TYR A 199 -1.88 -4.23 20.06
CA TYR A 199 -0.85 -3.40 19.44
C TYR A 199 -0.71 -3.79 17.98
N THR A 200 -1.23 -2.95 17.09
CA THR A 200 -1.25 -3.22 15.66
C THR A 200 -0.19 -2.42 14.91
N ARG A 201 0.22 -2.96 13.76
CA ARG A 201 0.81 -2.18 12.67
C ARG A 201 -0.28 -1.89 11.65
N GLU A 202 0.01 -1.04 10.68
CA GLU A 202 -0.92 -0.69 9.61
C GLU A 202 -0.25 -0.77 8.24
N GLY A 203 -1.01 -1.20 7.24
CA GLY A 203 -0.55 -1.25 5.83
C GLY A 203 -0.64 0.09 5.10
N CYS A 204 -1.27 1.09 5.73
CA CYS A 204 -1.37 2.45 5.19
C CYS A 204 -0.03 3.20 5.32
N SER A 205 0.00 4.47 4.94
CA SER A 205 1.21 5.28 5.11
C SER A 205 0.82 6.69 5.53
N ILE A 206 1.40 7.16 6.63
CA ILE A 206 1.25 8.51 7.17
C ILE A 206 2.66 9.10 7.24
N PRO A 207 3.19 9.68 6.16
CA PRO A 207 4.62 9.99 6.04
C PRO A 207 5.20 10.87 7.15
N ILE A 208 4.37 11.74 7.73
CA ILE A 208 4.79 12.70 8.75
C ILE A 208 5.16 12.04 10.10
N THR A 209 4.74 10.79 10.36
CA THR A 209 5.03 10.13 11.66
C THR A 209 6.52 10.03 11.94
N LEU A 210 7.30 9.61 10.94
CA LEU A 210 8.75 9.50 11.05
C LEU A 210 9.40 10.88 11.19
N THR A 211 8.92 11.87 10.44
CA THR A 211 9.40 13.25 10.55
C THR A 211 9.18 13.81 11.96
N PHE A 212 8.02 13.59 12.56
CA PHE A 212 7.78 14.02 13.95
C PHE A 212 8.74 13.33 14.92
N GLU A 213 8.92 12.02 14.80
CA GLU A 213 9.79 11.26 15.70
C GLU A 213 11.26 11.72 15.58
N GLU A 214 11.77 11.88 14.36
CA GLU A 214 13.15 12.33 14.10
C GLU A 214 13.40 13.78 14.56
N LEU A 215 12.48 14.71 14.26
CA LEU A 215 12.66 16.13 14.57
C LEU A 215 12.46 16.44 16.06
N THR A 216 11.55 15.74 16.72
CA THR A 216 11.26 16.00 18.15
C THR A 216 12.09 15.13 19.08
N GLY A 217 12.62 14.01 18.59
CA GLY A 217 13.23 12.97 19.43
C GLY A 217 12.24 12.37 20.44
N LYS A 218 10.93 12.50 20.20
CA LYS A 218 9.86 12.01 21.07
C LYS A 218 9.15 10.84 20.42
N ASN A 219 8.63 9.95 21.27
CA ASN A 219 7.81 8.83 20.84
C ASN A 219 6.53 9.33 20.14
N VAL A 220 6.16 8.68 19.05
CA VAL A 220 4.94 8.94 18.30
C VAL A 220 3.98 7.77 18.50
N MET A 221 2.70 8.05 18.70
CA MET A 221 1.65 7.03 18.84
C MET A 221 0.47 7.38 17.94
N LEU A 222 -0.06 6.38 17.24
CA LEU A 222 -1.31 6.48 16.50
C LEU A 222 -2.44 5.88 17.33
N LEU A 223 -3.49 6.66 17.58
CA LEU A 223 -4.70 6.21 18.28
C LEU A 223 -5.86 6.15 17.27
N PRO A 224 -6.27 4.95 16.83
CA PRO A 224 -7.34 4.82 15.85
C PRO A 224 -8.70 5.19 16.44
N ILE A 225 -9.49 5.96 15.70
CA ILE A 225 -10.90 6.27 16.01
C ILE A 225 -11.83 5.43 15.15
N GLY A 226 -11.52 5.32 13.86
CA GLY A 226 -12.33 4.61 12.87
C GLY A 226 -12.41 3.11 13.11
N ALA A 227 -13.33 2.47 12.41
CA ALA A 227 -13.45 1.02 12.32
C ALA A 227 -12.73 0.49 11.07
N GLY A 228 -12.38 -0.80 11.07
CA GLY A 228 -11.71 -1.46 9.94
C GLY A 228 -12.57 -1.54 8.67
N ASP A 229 -13.86 -1.19 8.74
CA ASP A 229 -14.82 -1.18 7.64
C ASP A 229 -15.30 0.23 7.27
N ASP A 230 -14.57 1.28 7.66
CA ASP A 230 -14.90 2.67 7.33
C ASP A 230 -14.61 3.01 5.85
N MET A 231 -13.85 2.17 5.16
CA MET A 231 -13.61 2.23 3.70
C MET A 231 -13.00 3.55 3.20
N ALA A 232 -11.99 4.06 3.92
CA ALA A 232 -11.26 5.26 3.52
C ALA A 232 -10.81 5.20 2.04
N HIS A 233 -11.01 6.29 1.30
CA HIS A 233 -10.74 6.43 -0.15
C HIS A 233 -11.67 5.63 -1.07
N SER A 234 -12.78 5.10 -0.54
CA SER A 234 -13.73 4.31 -1.32
C SER A 234 -15.10 4.98 -1.39
N GLN A 235 -16.00 4.38 -2.17
CA GLN A 235 -17.40 4.75 -2.15
C GLN A 235 -18.00 4.44 -0.77
N ASN A 236 -18.93 5.28 -0.34
CA ASN A 236 -19.66 5.11 0.93
C ASN A 236 -18.73 5.07 2.17
N GLU A 237 -17.63 5.82 2.15
CA GLU A 237 -16.81 6.07 3.33
C GLU A 237 -17.69 6.55 4.50
N LYS A 238 -17.46 5.98 5.69
CA LYS A 238 -18.27 6.28 6.88
C LYS A 238 -17.40 6.42 8.14
N LEU A 239 -18.00 6.98 9.17
CA LEU A 239 -17.52 6.86 10.55
C LEU A 239 -18.71 6.54 11.45
N ASN A 240 -18.67 5.41 12.14
CA ASN A 240 -19.75 5.04 13.07
C ASN A 240 -19.90 6.11 14.16
N VAL A 241 -21.14 6.54 14.46
CA VAL A 241 -21.41 7.52 15.52
C VAL A 241 -20.84 7.05 16.86
N LYS A 242 -20.93 5.75 17.16
CA LYS A 242 -20.31 5.16 18.35
C LYS A 242 -18.80 5.35 18.38
N ASN A 243 -18.11 5.08 17.26
CA ASN A 243 -16.66 5.29 17.14
C ASN A 243 -16.30 6.76 17.32
N TYR A 244 -17.04 7.68 16.70
CA TYR A 244 -16.82 9.11 16.88
C TYR A 244 -16.95 9.54 18.35
N ILE A 245 -18.08 9.24 18.99
CA ILE A 245 -18.36 9.64 20.38
C ILE A 245 -17.41 8.97 21.38
N MET A 246 -17.16 7.66 21.24
CA MET A 246 -16.25 6.95 22.13
C MET A 246 -14.79 7.31 21.86
N GLY A 247 -14.42 7.58 20.61
CA GLY A 247 -13.12 8.12 20.22
C GLY A 247 -12.85 9.48 20.86
N THR A 248 -13.83 10.39 20.92
CA THR A 248 -13.69 11.66 21.65
C THR A 248 -13.41 11.42 23.14
N LYS A 249 -14.13 10.50 23.78
CA LYS A 249 -13.87 10.12 25.18
C LYS A 249 -12.48 9.51 25.36
N MET A 250 -12.05 8.67 24.43
CA MET A 250 -10.71 8.06 24.42
C MET A 250 -9.61 9.11 24.33
N LEU A 251 -9.74 10.09 23.43
CA LEU A 251 -8.77 11.19 23.32
C LEU A 251 -8.71 12.02 24.62
N ALA A 252 -9.86 12.32 25.22
CA ALA A 252 -9.89 13.02 26.51
C ALA A 252 -9.24 12.20 27.64
N ALA A 253 -9.51 10.89 27.70
CA ALA A 253 -8.88 9.99 28.66
C ALA A 253 -7.36 9.89 28.43
N TYR A 254 -6.93 9.84 27.17
CA TYR A 254 -5.50 9.81 26.80
C TYR A 254 -4.75 11.06 27.29
N LEU A 255 -5.33 12.26 27.13
CA LEU A 255 -4.71 13.48 27.64
C LEU A 255 -4.56 13.47 29.18
N LEU A 256 -5.53 12.89 29.90
CA LEU A 256 -5.45 12.71 31.35
C LEU A 256 -4.34 11.73 31.75
N GLU A 257 -4.24 10.59 31.05
CA GLU A 257 -3.18 9.60 31.28
C GLU A 257 -1.80 10.18 30.96
N LEU A 258 -1.69 11.00 29.91
CA LEU A 258 -0.45 11.66 29.52
C LEU A 258 -0.02 12.71 30.54
N GLY A 259 -0.95 13.49 31.10
CA GLY A 259 -0.66 14.47 32.15
C GLY A 259 -0.21 13.86 33.49
N SER A 260 -0.32 12.53 33.61
CA SER A 260 0.11 11.76 34.79
C SER A 260 1.47 11.08 34.59
N LEU A 261 2.09 11.21 33.41
CA LEU A 261 3.40 10.67 33.06
C LEU A 261 4.51 11.68 33.40
#